data_AF-A0A3M2G6D7-F1
#
_entry.id   AF-A0A3M2G6D7-F1
#
_cell.length_a   1.000
_cell.length_b   1.000
_cell.length_c   1.000
_cell.angle_alpha   90.00
_cell.angle_beta   90.00
_cell.angle_gamma   90.00
#
_symmetry.space_group_name_H-M   'P 1'
#
loop_
_entity.id
_entity.type
_entity.pdbx_description
1 polymer ?
#
loop_
_entity_poly.entity_id
_entity_poly.type
_entity_poly.pdbx_seq_one_letter_code
_entity_poly.pdbx_strand_id
1 'polypeptide(L)'
;MPASTTSSIPIRRLVGAVALVAALGAGAVPAGAYGGFQDVRADRYHADAVAWMADRGITTGIRPGCFFPGASATRAEMVTFLWRYAGQPAGGSHPFADVTAAWQQQPVAWAYRNGITTGVGGAHFAPDRPVTRGEVATFLWRYAGRPATAPRPDVTCSVALGLGSANTGIEGARAAGLFSGSLRTYHDLDITDAWLAEHNGGSRIAEGIEVTGGLHVSADDVTIRYAWIHDYDGTLGYAVSNVASQGEGHGNDLRLEWVTIDASGTDTKAFAGWNFTIHRSEIIGGEDGIHMTHDQLATSDNDYGIITETFVHSQTHAPGQHSDTIQIWSRGTLTVTDSRLIAPYHDQNATLQASDAREITVARNYLFGGALIYNGAPAGTLHSHDNLIAYDSSLYGVYYPDADTDARGDLWWSWQGDIPLAQPDGTPY
;
A
#
# COMPACT_ATOMS: atom_id res chain seq x y z
N MET A 1 13.25 -26.80 50.89
CA MET A 1 12.50 -25.87 50.02
C MET A 1 12.01 -26.66 48.81
N PRO A 2 10.71 -26.71 48.50
CA PRO A 2 10.22 -27.28 47.24
C PRO A 2 10.37 -26.26 46.09
N ALA A 3 10.58 -26.74 44.86
CA ALA A 3 10.75 -25.88 43.69
C ALA A 3 9.41 -25.37 43.15
N SER A 4 9.39 -24.15 42.61
CA SER A 4 8.21 -23.56 41.95
C SER A 4 8.03 -24.12 40.54
N THR A 5 6.89 -24.75 40.28
CA THR A 5 6.52 -25.30 38.97
C THR A 5 6.06 -24.21 38.00
N THR A 6 6.98 -23.63 37.23
CA THR A 6 6.64 -22.79 36.06
C THR A 6 6.13 -23.66 34.91
N SER A 7 4.80 -23.82 34.85
CA SER A 7 4.12 -24.46 33.71
C SER A 7 4.22 -23.58 32.46
N SER A 8 5.22 -23.82 31.62
CA SER A 8 5.42 -23.12 30.36
C SER A 8 4.41 -23.59 29.30
N ILE A 9 3.29 -22.89 29.20
CA ILE A 9 2.27 -23.15 28.18
C ILE A 9 2.87 -22.94 26.78
N PRO A 10 2.92 -23.95 25.90
CA PRO A 10 3.62 -23.84 24.62
C PRO A 10 2.87 -22.93 23.63
N ILE A 11 3.62 -22.01 23.02
CA ILE A 11 3.15 -20.89 22.17
C ILE A 11 2.23 -21.34 21.01
N ARG A 12 2.31 -22.60 20.57
CA ARG A 12 1.51 -23.18 19.48
C ARG A 12 -0.02 -23.13 19.70
N ARG A 13 -0.52 -22.78 20.89
CA ARG A 13 -1.96 -22.57 21.15
C ARG A 13 -2.40 -21.10 21.28
N LEU A 14 -1.48 -20.14 21.26
CA LEU A 14 -1.83 -18.71 21.42
C LEU A 14 -2.18 -18.02 20.09
N VAL A 15 -1.57 -18.45 19.00
CA VAL A 15 -1.66 -17.77 17.68
C VAL A 15 -3.04 -17.94 17.01
N GLY A 16 -3.69 -19.08 17.19
CA GLY A 16 -4.95 -19.41 16.49
C GLY A 16 -6.22 -18.74 17.05
N ALA A 17 -6.11 -17.89 18.08
CA ALA A 17 -7.27 -17.38 18.82
C ALA A 17 -7.41 -15.83 18.83
N VAL A 18 -6.48 -15.08 18.22
CA VAL A 18 -6.46 -13.60 18.29
C VAL A 18 -6.07 -12.94 16.96
N ALA A 19 -6.33 -13.62 15.83
CA ALA A 19 -5.99 -13.15 14.49
C ALA A 19 -7.21 -12.61 13.73
N LEU A 20 -7.76 -11.45 14.13
CA LEU A 20 -8.80 -10.77 13.34
C LEU A 20 -8.96 -9.25 13.62
N VAL A 21 -8.90 -8.43 12.56
CA VAL A 21 -9.91 -7.42 12.15
C VAL A 21 -9.71 -7.13 10.64
N ALA A 22 -10.75 -7.34 9.82
CA ALA A 22 -10.95 -6.79 8.47
C ALA A 22 -12.38 -7.11 7.94
N ALA A 23 -12.85 -6.39 6.92
CA ALA A 23 -14.19 -6.50 6.30
C ALA A 23 -14.05 -6.57 4.75
N LEU A 24 -15.07 -6.76 3.89
CA LEU A 24 -16.54 -6.79 4.01
C LEU A 24 -17.08 -8.25 3.81
N GLY A 25 -18.28 -8.61 3.34
CA GLY A 25 -19.44 -7.88 2.80
C GLY A 25 -20.74 -8.71 2.74
N ALA A 26 -21.65 -8.43 1.80
CA ALA A 26 -23.05 -8.88 1.86
C ALA A 26 -23.41 -10.11 1.01
N GLY A 27 -24.25 -10.99 1.59
CA GLY A 27 -24.90 -12.13 0.94
C GLY A 27 -25.84 -12.85 1.92
N ALA A 28 -27.10 -13.10 1.56
CA ALA A 28 -28.17 -13.43 2.51
C ALA A 28 -28.54 -14.93 2.54
N VAL A 29 -28.50 -15.53 3.75
CA VAL A 29 -29.06 -16.85 4.09
C VAL A 29 -29.54 -16.78 5.55
N PRO A 30 -30.73 -17.31 5.93
CA PRO A 30 -31.31 -17.09 7.25
C PRO A 30 -30.97 -18.15 8.32
N ALA A 31 -30.99 -17.70 9.58
CA ALA A 31 -31.25 -18.45 10.81
C ALA A 31 -30.38 -19.69 11.14
N GLY A 32 -29.26 -19.46 11.81
CA GLY A 32 -28.58 -20.46 12.65
C GLY A 32 -27.69 -19.75 13.67
N ALA A 33 -28.10 -19.67 14.94
CA ALA A 33 -27.36 -18.97 15.98
C ALA A 33 -26.10 -19.77 16.37
N TYR A 34 -24.92 -19.25 16.04
CA TYR A 34 -23.65 -19.95 16.25
C TYR A 34 -22.92 -19.40 17.48
N GLY A 35 -22.35 -20.29 18.30
CA GLY A 35 -21.73 -19.89 19.58
C GLY A 35 -22.70 -19.24 20.59
N GLY A 36 -24.00 -19.41 20.43
CA GLY A 36 -25.03 -18.76 21.26
C GLY A 36 -25.43 -17.34 20.84
N PHE A 37 -24.87 -16.80 19.75
CA PHE A 37 -25.19 -15.46 19.24
C PHE A 37 -26.05 -15.53 17.97
N GLN A 38 -27.03 -14.64 17.87
CA GLN A 38 -28.01 -14.59 16.77
C GLN A 38 -27.50 -13.85 15.53
N ASP A 39 -26.51 -12.97 15.71
CA ASP A 39 -25.86 -12.16 14.69
C ASP A 39 -24.55 -12.77 14.14
N VAL A 40 -24.11 -13.89 14.72
CA VAL A 40 -22.98 -14.69 14.23
C VAL A 40 -23.51 -15.85 13.40
N ARG A 41 -23.48 -15.70 12.07
CA ARG A 41 -23.85 -16.76 11.14
C ARG A 41 -22.73 -17.79 11.01
N ALA A 42 -23.08 -19.07 10.98
CA ALA A 42 -22.14 -20.18 10.81
C ALA A 42 -21.32 -20.14 9.50
N ASP A 43 -21.80 -19.43 8.47
CA ASP A 43 -21.10 -19.26 7.17
C ASP A 43 -20.13 -18.07 7.14
N ARG A 44 -19.68 -17.58 8.31
CA ARG A 44 -18.69 -16.50 8.42
C ARG A 44 -17.37 -17.04 8.94
N TYR A 45 -16.27 -16.56 8.36
CA TYR A 45 -14.90 -17.02 8.67
C TYR A 45 -14.52 -16.90 10.18
N HIS A 46 -15.23 -16.07 10.94
CA HIS A 46 -15.03 -15.87 12.38
C HIS A 46 -15.95 -16.72 13.27
N ALA A 47 -16.90 -17.47 12.72
CA ALA A 47 -17.96 -18.15 13.49
C ALA A 47 -17.39 -19.15 14.49
N ASP A 48 -16.49 -20.03 14.07
CA ASP A 48 -15.82 -21.01 14.95
C ASP A 48 -14.98 -20.34 16.05
N ALA A 49 -14.32 -19.22 15.73
CA ALA A 49 -13.51 -18.48 16.69
C ALA A 49 -14.38 -17.82 17.76
N VAL A 50 -15.50 -17.20 17.38
CA VAL A 50 -16.46 -16.59 18.31
C VAL A 50 -17.17 -17.65 19.15
N ALA A 51 -17.54 -18.79 18.56
CA ALA A 51 -18.12 -19.93 19.28
C ALA A 51 -17.13 -20.49 20.32
N TRP A 52 -15.88 -20.72 19.94
CA TRP A 52 -14.82 -21.12 20.87
C TRP A 52 -14.60 -20.09 21.98
N MET A 53 -14.67 -18.79 21.69
CA MET A 53 -14.60 -17.75 22.72
C MET A 53 -15.80 -17.78 23.68
N ALA A 54 -17.00 -18.13 23.20
CA ALA A 54 -18.20 -18.26 24.03
C ALA A 54 -18.14 -19.51 24.93
N ASP A 55 -17.83 -20.67 24.36
CA ASP A 55 -17.68 -21.95 25.07
C ASP A 55 -16.60 -21.90 26.17
N ARG A 56 -15.61 -21.02 26.02
CA ARG A 56 -14.54 -20.78 27.01
C ARG A 56 -14.84 -19.64 27.97
N GLY A 57 -16.01 -19.00 27.90
CA GLY A 57 -16.38 -17.85 28.73
C GLY A 57 -15.51 -16.60 28.49
N ILE A 58 -14.79 -16.53 27.37
CA ILE A 58 -13.91 -15.42 27.00
C ILE A 58 -14.75 -14.24 26.51
N THR A 59 -15.74 -14.49 25.65
CA THR A 59 -16.75 -13.50 25.28
C THR A 59 -18.11 -13.80 25.90
N THR A 60 -18.90 -12.74 26.06
CA THR A 60 -20.30 -12.77 26.50
C THR A 60 -21.22 -12.06 25.50
N GLY A 61 -20.66 -11.58 24.38
CA GLY A 61 -21.26 -10.56 23.54
C GLY A 61 -21.34 -9.19 24.25
N ILE A 62 -21.81 -8.18 23.50
CA ILE A 62 -22.04 -6.82 24.03
C ILE A 62 -23.42 -6.73 24.72
N ARG A 63 -24.38 -7.57 24.29
CA ARG A 63 -25.71 -7.71 24.91
C ARG A 63 -26.16 -9.18 24.84
N PRO A 64 -27.17 -9.60 25.65
CA PRO A 64 -27.71 -10.96 25.58
C PRO A 64 -28.10 -11.35 24.15
N GLY A 65 -27.46 -12.40 23.61
CA GLY A 65 -27.74 -12.94 22.28
C GLY A 65 -27.07 -12.24 21.08
N CYS A 66 -26.28 -11.17 21.26
CA CYS A 66 -25.56 -10.51 20.14
C CYS A 66 -24.07 -10.27 20.44
N PHE A 67 -23.21 -10.63 19.49
CA PHE A 67 -21.76 -10.42 19.56
C PHE A 67 -21.29 -9.10 18.91
N PHE A 68 -22.00 -8.61 17.89
CA PHE A 68 -21.64 -7.51 17.00
C PHE A 68 -20.28 -7.68 16.30
N PRO A 69 -20.12 -8.68 15.40
CA PRO A 69 -18.84 -8.97 14.74
C PRO A 69 -18.30 -7.88 13.81
N GLY A 70 -19.08 -6.82 13.53
CA GLY A 70 -18.65 -5.64 12.77
C GLY A 70 -18.35 -4.40 13.62
N ALA A 71 -18.42 -4.49 14.96
CA ALA A 71 -18.13 -3.36 15.85
C ALA A 71 -16.64 -3.30 16.22
N SER A 72 -16.11 -2.08 16.34
CA SER A 72 -14.74 -1.84 16.81
C SER A 72 -14.61 -2.17 18.30
N ALA A 73 -13.82 -3.20 18.64
CA ALA A 73 -13.56 -3.57 20.02
C ALA A 73 -12.82 -2.46 20.79
N THR A 74 -13.20 -2.25 22.05
CA THR A 74 -12.57 -1.28 22.96
C THR A 74 -11.32 -1.83 23.64
N ARG A 75 -10.48 -0.94 24.18
CA ARG A 75 -9.32 -1.31 25.00
C ARG A 75 -9.72 -2.10 26.25
N ALA A 76 -10.86 -1.78 26.86
CA ALA A 76 -11.40 -2.49 28.02
C ALA A 76 -11.88 -3.90 27.67
N GLU A 77 -12.55 -4.11 26.54
CA GLU A 77 -12.96 -5.44 26.07
C GLU A 77 -11.75 -6.33 25.77
N MET A 78 -10.73 -5.77 25.08
CA MET A 78 -9.52 -6.53 24.74
C MET A 78 -8.79 -7.07 25.97
N VAL A 79 -8.61 -6.26 27.03
CA VAL A 79 -8.02 -6.78 28.29
C VAL A 79 -8.98 -7.68 29.06
N THR A 80 -10.29 -7.53 28.88
CA THR A 80 -11.31 -8.42 29.47
C THR A 80 -11.29 -9.82 28.84
N PHE A 81 -11.07 -9.92 27.53
CA PHE A 81 -10.86 -11.22 26.86
C PHE A 81 -9.59 -11.91 27.38
N LEU A 82 -8.47 -11.19 27.51
CA LEU A 82 -7.23 -11.73 28.09
C LEU A 82 -7.41 -12.17 29.55
N TRP A 83 -8.11 -11.36 30.36
CA TRP A 83 -8.40 -11.66 31.77
C TRP A 83 -9.28 -12.91 31.94
N ARG A 84 -10.33 -13.05 31.12
CA ARG A 84 -11.19 -14.23 31.11
C ARG A 84 -10.44 -15.47 30.63
N TYR A 85 -9.64 -15.36 29.57
CA TYR A 85 -8.78 -16.44 29.08
C TYR A 85 -7.73 -16.87 30.12
N ALA A 86 -7.25 -15.95 30.96
CA ALA A 86 -6.37 -16.24 32.09
C ALA A 86 -7.07 -16.85 33.33
N GLY A 87 -8.38 -17.15 33.25
CA GLY A 87 -9.15 -17.76 34.34
C GLY A 87 -9.74 -16.76 35.36
N GLN A 88 -9.96 -15.50 34.95
CA GLN A 88 -10.54 -14.43 35.77
C GLN A 88 -9.84 -14.16 37.13
N PRO A 89 -8.50 -14.14 37.21
CA PRO A 89 -7.77 -13.94 38.47
C PRO A 89 -8.03 -12.55 39.10
N ALA A 90 -7.95 -12.46 40.43
CA ALA A 90 -8.25 -11.23 41.17
C ALA A 90 -7.37 -10.04 40.75
N GLY A 91 -8.01 -8.96 40.26
CA GLY A 91 -7.35 -7.79 39.72
C GLY A 91 -6.70 -6.92 40.79
N GLY A 92 -7.35 -6.68 41.93
CA GLY A 92 -6.86 -5.73 42.92
C GLY A 92 -7.17 -4.28 42.50
N SER A 93 -6.20 -3.38 42.61
CA SER A 93 -6.34 -1.95 42.29
C SER A 93 -5.51 -1.50 41.08
N HIS A 94 -5.93 -0.40 40.45
CA HIS A 94 -5.22 0.33 39.39
C HIS A 94 -5.18 1.83 39.69
N PRO A 95 -4.22 2.60 39.11
CA PRO A 95 -4.15 4.05 39.27
C PRO A 95 -5.10 4.82 38.33
N PHE A 96 -5.77 4.15 37.40
CA PHE A 96 -6.51 4.81 36.33
C PHE A 96 -7.82 5.43 36.82
N ALA A 97 -7.99 6.73 36.59
CA ALA A 97 -9.15 7.51 37.07
C ALA A 97 -10.37 7.45 36.13
N ASP A 98 -10.15 7.16 34.85
CA ASP A 98 -11.17 7.04 33.81
C ASP A 98 -11.86 5.66 33.77
N VAL A 99 -11.25 4.64 34.37
CA VAL A 99 -11.82 3.30 34.53
C VAL A 99 -12.86 3.34 35.66
N THR A 100 -14.11 3.60 35.27
CA THR A 100 -15.23 3.82 36.22
C THR A 100 -16.25 2.69 36.21
N ALA A 101 -16.50 2.03 35.08
CA ALA A 101 -17.51 0.98 35.00
C ALA A 101 -17.07 -0.29 35.73
N ALA A 102 -17.98 -0.88 36.53
CA ALA A 102 -17.66 -1.99 37.44
C ALA A 102 -17.08 -3.23 36.74
N TRP A 103 -17.48 -3.50 35.49
CA TRP A 103 -16.97 -4.62 34.70
C TRP A 103 -15.51 -4.46 34.26
N GLN A 104 -15.01 -3.21 34.17
CA GLN A 104 -13.65 -2.88 33.73
C GLN A 104 -12.63 -3.01 34.86
N GLN A 105 -13.06 -2.79 36.11
CA GLN A 105 -12.20 -2.72 37.30
C GLN A 105 -11.25 -3.93 37.43
N GLN A 106 -11.79 -5.16 37.47
CA GLN A 106 -10.98 -6.37 37.67
C GLN A 106 -10.08 -6.69 36.46
N PRO A 107 -10.57 -6.68 35.19
CA PRO A 107 -9.73 -6.83 34.01
C PRO A 107 -8.57 -5.83 33.95
N VAL A 108 -8.84 -4.54 34.13
CA VAL A 108 -7.81 -3.50 33.97
C VAL A 108 -6.83 -3.51 35.14
N ALA A 109 -7.27 -3.76 36.38
CA ALA A 109 -6.36 -3.91 37.53
C ALA A 109 -5.45 -5.14 37.40
N TRP A 110 -5.98 -6.26 36.92
CA TRP A 110 -5.18 -7.43 36.58
C TRP A 110 -4.16 -7.12 35.48
N ALA A 111 -4.61 -6.54 34.36
CA ALA A 111 -3.75 -6.20 33.23
C ALA A 111 -2.66 -5.18 33.60
N TYR A 112 -2.95 -4.25 34.50
CA TYR A 112 -1.98 -3.29 35.03
C TYR A 112 -0.91 -4.00 35.89
N ARG A 113 -1.34 -4.78 36.89
CA ARG A 113 -0.41 -5.45 37.82
C ARG A 113 0.46 -6.53 37.17
N ASN A 114 0.00 -7.13 36.08
CA ASN A 114 0.78 -8.08 35.29
C ASN A 114 1.62 -7.39 34.19
N GLY A 115 1.65 -6.06 34.14
CA GLY A 115 2.47 -5.29 33.20
C GLY A 115 2.06 -5.46 31.73
N ILE A 116 0.78 -5.81 31.49
CA ILE A 116 0.13 -5.94 30.19
C ILE A 116 -0.26 -4.55 29.67
N THR A 117 -0.93 -3.75 30.52
CA THR A 117 -1.19 -2.33 30.23
C THR A 117 -0.37 -1.41 31.14
N THR A 118 -0.01 -0.26 30.59
CA THR A 118 0.66 0.86 31.26
C THR A 118 -0.22 2.12 31.28
N GLY A 119 -1.48 2.01 30.81
CA GLY A 119 -2.35 3.15 30.54
C GLY A 119 -2.05 3.81 29.19
N VAL A 120 -2.51 5.06 29.03
CA VAL A 120 -2.21 5.96 27.88
C VAL A 120 -1.45 7.23 28.31
N GLY A 121 -0.95 7.27 29.55
CA GLY A 121 -0.38 8.47 30.18
C GLY A 121 -1.34 9.10 31.19
N GLY A 122 -0.88 10.12 31.94
CA GLY A 122 -1.74 10.97 32.78
C GLY A 122 -2.66 10.28 33.79
N ALA A 123 -2.33 9.07 34.27
CA ALA A 123 -3.22 8.22 35.06
C ALA A 123 -4.57 7.87 34.38
N HIS A 124 -4.57 7.71 33.05
CA HIS A 124 -5.70 7.27 32.23
C HIS A 124 -5.40 5.92 31.55
N PHE A 125 -6.44 5.13 31.26
CA PHE A 125 -6.39 3.90 30.48
C PHE A 125 -7.08 4.02 29.11
N ALA A 126 -7.96 5.01 28.90
CA ALA A 126 -8.88 5.14 27.79
C ALA A 126 -9.69 3.84 27.56
N PRO A 127 -10.55 3.42 28.52
CA PRO A 127 -11.24 2.13 28.47
C PRO A 127 -12.10 1.94 27.22
N ASP A 128 -12.94 2.92 26.91
CA ASP A 128 -13.96 2.81 25.87
C ASP A 128 -13.47 3.28 24.48
N ARG A 129 -12.20 3.68 24.36
CA ARG A 129 -11.59 3.97 23.05
C ARG A 129 -11.38 2.66 22.28
N PRO A 130 -11.66 2.63 20.96
CA PRO A 130 -11.25 1.53 20.09
C PRO A 130 -9.76 1.17 20.26
N VAL A 131 -9.47 -0.13 20.33
CA VAL A 131 -8.09 -0.62 20.45
C VAL A 131 -7.41 -0.68 19.09
N THR A 132 -6.21 -0.11 18.96
CA THR A 132 -5.47 -0.17 17.68
C THR A 132 -4.78 -1.52 17.51
N ARG A 133 -4.45 -1.90 16.26
CA ARG A 133 -3.71 -3.14 15.94
C ARG A 133 -2.38 -3.24 16.70
N GLY A 134 -1.66 -2.12 16.86
CA GLY A 134 -0.42 -2.04 17.65
C GLY A 134 -0.65 -2.20 19.15
N GLU A 135 -1.77 -1.73 19.68
CA GLU A 135 -2.16 -1.94 21.09
C GLU A 135 -2.54 -3.40 21.37
N VAL A 136 -3.30 -4.05 20.47
CA VAL A 136 -3.58 -5.49 20.54
C VAL A 136 -2.28 -6.30 20.55
N ALA A 137 -1.38 -6.05 19.61
CA ALA A 137 -0.07 -6.72 19.55
C ALA A 137 0.76 -6.48 20.82
N THR A 138 0.75 -5.25 21.36
CA THR A 138 1.45 -4.88 22.60
C THR A 138 0.89 -5.63 23.81
N PHE A 139 -0.43 -5.72 23.96
CA PHE A 139 -1.07 -6.47 25.04
C PHE A 139 -0.75 -7.98 24.93
N LEU A 140 -0.82 -8.56 23.73
CA LEU A 140 -0.50 -9.97 23.49
C LEU A 140 0.97 -10.30 23.78
N TRP A 141 1.91 -9.47 23.30
CA TRP A 141 3.34 -9.66 23.55
C TRP A 141 3.67 -9.57 25.05
N ARG A 142 3.08 -8.60 25.76
CA ARG A 142 3.26 -8.48 27.22
C ARG A 142 2.61 -9.64 27.98
N TYR A 143 1.41 -10.08 27.59
CA TYR A 143 0.73 -11.25 28.18
C TYR A 143 1.50 -12.55 27.95
N ALA A 144 2.14 -12.72 26.79
CA ALA A 144 3.01 -13.85 26.47
C ALA A 144 4.36 -13.86 27.22
N GLY A 145 4.55 -12.97 28.20
CA GLY A 145 5.79 -12.87 28.98
C GLY A 145 6.91 -12.08 28.33
N ARG A 146 6.58 -11.21 27.35
CA ARG A 146 7.55 -10.40 26.58
C ARG A 146 8.62 -11.25 25.88
N PRO A 147 8.23 -12.25 25.08
CA PRO A 147 9.19 -13.11 24.39
C PRO A 147 10.12 -12.25 23.53
N ALA A 148 11.42 -12.49 23.63
CA ALA A 148 12.40 -11.80 22.80
C ALA A 148 12.08 -12.05 21.32
N THR A 149 12.08 -10.98 20.53
CA THR A 149 12.16 -11.12 19.08
C THR A 149 13.48 -11.81 18.76
N ALA A 150 13.42 -12.97 18.10
CA ALA A 150 14.57 -13.42 17.32
C ALA A 150 14.97 -12.28 16.36
N PRO A 151 16.26 -12.02 16.13
CA PRO A 151 16.67 -11.02 15.15
C PRO A 151 16.12 -11.45 13.79
N ARG A 152 15.08 -10.74 13.35
CA ARG A 152 14.70 -10.71 11.94
C ARG A 152 15.74 -9.82 11.24
N PRO A 153 16.08 -10.06 9.97
CA PRO A 153 16.57 -8.95 9.16
C PRO A 153 15.53 -7.81 9.24
N ASP A 154 15.98 -6.56 9.24
CA ASP A 154 15.09 -5.41 9.46
C ASP A 154 14.10 -5.21 8.31
N VAL A 155 12.98 -5.91 8.42
CA VAL A 155 11.74 -5.60 7.69
C VAL A 155 10.94 -4.67 8.59
N THR A 156 11.41 -3.44 8.67
CA THR A 156 10.67 -2.32 9.24
C THR A 156 9.34 -2.17 8.49
N CYS A 157 8.26 -1.88 9.21
CA CYS A 157 7.07 -1.29 8.58
C CYS A 157 7.29 0.22 8.33
N SER A 158 8.44 0.55 7.76
CA SER A 158 8.72 1.83 7.12
C SER A 158 8.31 1.68 5.66
N VAL A 159 7.57 2.65 5.15
CA VAL A 159 7.13 2.65 3.75
C VAL A 159 8.32 3.10 2.90
N ALA A 160 9.22 2.15 2.65
CA ALA A 160 10.43 2.27 1.85
C ALA A 160 10.85 0.84 1.49
N LEU A 161 10.26 0.29 0.44
CA LEU A 161 10.32 -1.14 0.09
C LEU A 161 11.70 -1.62 -0.43
N GLY A 162 12.75 -0.84 -0.21
CA GLY A 162 14.09 -1.05 -0.78
C GLY A 162 14.12 -0.97 -2.31
N LEU A 163 13.05 -0.46 -2.96
CA LEU A 163 12.90 -0.51 -4.41
C LEU A 163 13.95 0.35 -5.13
N GLY A 164 14.55 -0.23 -6.16
CA GLY A 164 15.59 0.34 -7.02
C GLY A 164 16.15 -0.75 -7.93
N SER A 165 17.04 -0.41 -8.87
CA SER A 165 17.49 -1.28 -9.97
C SER A 165 17.92 -2.70 -9.57
N ALA A 166 18.39 -2.92 -8.35
CA ALA A 166 18.74 -4.25 -7.83
C ALA A 166 17.55 -5.19 -7.54
N ASN A 167 16.31 -4.68 -7.52
CA ASN A 167 15.08 -5.46 -7.26
C ASN A 167 13.84 -4.97 -8.03
N THR A 168 14.00 -4.03 -8.96
CA THR A 168 13.02 -3.63 -9.99
C THR A 168 13.63 -3.74 -11.39
N GLY A 169 12.79 -3.79 -12.42
CA GLY A 169 13.23 -3.78 -13.82
C GLY A 169 14.00 -5.04 -14.24
N ILE A 170 14.79 -4.93 -15.32
CA ILE A 170 15.51 -6.09 -15.88
C ILE A 170 16.59 -6.60 -14.92
N GLU A 171 17.30 -5.71 -14.22
CA GLU A 171 18.32 -6.10 -13.24
C GLU A 171 17.68 -6.73 -11.99
N GLY A 172 16.52 -6.25 -11.55
CA GLY A 172 15.73 -6.92 -10.52
C GLY A 172 15.31 -8.35 -10.91
N ALA A 173 14.89 -8.59 -12.15
CA ALA A 173 14.57 -9.94 -12.63
C ALA A 173 15.80 -10.85 -12.74
N ARG A 174 16.95 -10.30 -13.13
CA ARG A 174 18.25 -11.00 -13.13
C ARG A 174 18.66 -11.38 -11.71
N ALA A 175 18.60 -10.44 -10.76
CA ALA A 175 18.91 -10.67 -9.35
C ALA A 175 17.96 -11.67 -8.67
N ALA A 176 16.67 -11.65 -9.03
CA ALA A 176 15.66 -12.61 -8.57
C ALA A 176 15.78 -14.00 -9.23
N GLY A 177 16.65 -14.17 -10.25
CA GLY A 177 16.80 -15.43 -10.99
C GLY A 177 15.62 -15.76 -11.91
N LEU A 178 14.77 -14.78 -12.22
CA LEU A 178 13.60 -14.93 -13.10
C LEU A 178 13.98 -14.86 -14.58
N PHE A 179 15.03 -14.10 -14.92
CA PHE A 179 15.57 -14.00 -16.26
C PHE A 179 17.08 -14.18 -16.29
N SER A 180 17.56 -15.04 -17.19
CA SER A 180 18.99 -15.33 -17.39
C SER A 180 19.39 -15.42 -18.87
N GLY A 181 18.51 -14.98 -19.77
CA GLY A 181 18.76 -14.96 -21.21
C GLY A 181 19.58 -13.74 -21.66
N SER A 182 20.05 -13.80 -22.91
CA SER A 182 20.44 -12.59 -23.64
C SER A 182 19.18 -11.86 -24.12
N LEU A 183 19.22 -10.53 -24.16
CA LEU A 183 18.16 -9.74 -24.77
C LEU A 183 18.26 -9.81 -26.30
N ARG A 184 17.13 -9.67 -27.00
CA ARG A 184 17.07 -9.42 -28.44
C ARG A 184 16.99 -7.91 -28.67
N THR A 185 18.04 -7.31 -29.22
CA THR A 185 18.14 -5.87 -29.45
C THR A 185 17.44 -5.43 -30.73
N TYR A 186 16.65 -4.37 -30.64
CA TYR A 186 15.95 -3.68 -31.73
C TYR A 186 16.31 -2.18 -31.69
N HIS A 187 16.27 -1.51 -32.85
CA HIS A 187 16.34 -0.04 -32.92
C HIS A 187 15.03 0.47 -33.47
N ASP A 188 14.27 1.15 -32.61
CA ASP A 188 12.83 1.37 -32.71
C ASP A 188 12.05 0.04 -32.84
N LEU A 189 10.89 -0.03 -32.20
CA LEU A 189 10.06 -1.24 -32.22
C LEU A 189 8.57 -0.91 -32.16
N ASP A 190 7.82 -1.33 -33.18
CA ASP A 190 6.35 -1.39 -33.14
C ASP A 190 5.92 -2.85 -32.94
N ILE A 191 5.37 -3.15 -31.76
CA ILE A 191 4.82 -4.47 -31.44
C ILE A 191 3.42 -4.58 -32.06
N THR A 192 3.43 -4.86 -33.36
CA THR A 192 2.26 -5.22 -34.18
C THR A 192 1.88 -6.70 -34.03
N ASP A 193 0.65 -7.03 -34.42
CA ASP A 193 0.18 -8.43 -34.53
C ASP A 193 1.08 -9.27 -35.49
N ALA A 194 1.59 -8.63 -36.55
CA ALA A 194 2.52 -9.26 -37.49
C ALA A 194 3.89 -9.54 -36.85
N TRP A 195 4.43 -8.60 -36.07
CA TRP A 195 5.69 -8.79 -35.33
C TRP A 195 5.56 -9.92 -34.30
N LEU A 196 4.45 -9.97 -33.55
CA LEU A 196 4.15 -11.04 -32.61
C LEU A 196 4.01 -12.41 -33.31
N ALA A 197 3.39 -12.45 -34.49
CA ALA A 197 3.29 -13.67 -35.31
C ALA A 197 4.66 -14.19 -35.77
N GLU A 198 5.54 -13.29 -36.22
CA GLU A 198 6.89 -13.62 -36.72
C GLU A 198 7.86 -14.01 -35.58
N HIS A 199 7.93 -13.21 -34.51
CA HIS A 199 8.97 -13.32 -33.48
C HIS A 199 8.57 -14.18 -32.29
N ASN A 200 7.28 -14.18 -31.93
CA ASN A 200 6.76 -14.86 -30.73
C ASN A 200 5.76 -15.98 -31.08
N GLY A 201 5.64 -16.36 -32.37
CA GLY A 201 4.71 -17.39 -32.84
C GLY A 201 3.23 -17.06 -32.63
N GLY A 202 2.89 -15.78 -32.54
CA GLY A 202 1.54 -15.26 -32.24
C GLY A 202 1.26 -15.07 -30.75
N SER A 203 2.19 -15.43 -29.86
CA SER A 203 2.07 -15.15 -28.43
C SER A 203 2.02 -13.65 -28.15
N ARG A 204 1.07 -13.21 -27.32
CA ARG A 204 0.96 -11.84 -26.80
C ARG A 204 2.05 -11.46 -25.78
N ILE A 205 2.93 -12.40 -25.42
CA ILE A 205 4.03 -12.16 -24.49
C ILE A 205 5.32 -11.87 -25.30
N ALA A 206 5.82 -10.64 -25.21
CA ALA A 206 7.11 -10.23 -25.72
C ALA A 206 8.15 -10.26 -24.59
N GLU A 207 9.05 -11.25 -24.61
CA GLU A 207 9.97 -11.50 -23.50
C GLU A 207 11.44 -11.40 -23.91
N GLY A 208 12.27 -10.77 -23.07
CA GLY A 208 13.73 -10.70 -23.25
C GLY A 208 14.15 -9.84 -24.45
N ILE A 209 13.69 -8.59 -24.48
CA ILE A 209 14.00 -7.62 -25.55
C ILE A 209 14.78 -6.41 -25.02
N GLU A 210 15.57 -5.81 -25.90
CA GLU A 210 16.27 -4.54 -25.69
C GLU A 210 15.86 -3.60 -26.84
N VAL A 211 15.54 -2.35 -26.55
CA VAL A 211 15.10 -1.36 -27.57
C VAL A 211 15.90 -0.08 -27.39
N THR A 212 16.71 0.27 -28.39
CA THR A 212 17.30 1.61 -28.55
C THR A 212 16.32 2.50 -29.30
N GLY A 213 15.96 3.64 -28.71
CA GLY A 213 14.92 4.51 -29.28
C GLY A 213 13.51 4.07 -28.87
N GLY A 214 12.53 4.34 -29.72
CA GLY A 214 11.12 4.31 -29.35
C GLY A 214 10.46 2.92 -29.40
N LEU A 215 9.71 2.57 -28.34
CA LEU A 215 8.84 1.39 -28.30
C LEU A 215 7.36 1.78 -28.42
N HIS A 216 6.74 1.44 -29.54
CA HIS A 216 5.29 1.50 -29.74
C HIS A 216 4.65 0.12 -29.61
N VAL A 217 3.42 0.07 -29.10
CA VAL A 217 2.62 -1.15 -28.97
C VAL A 217 1.26 -0.94 -29.61
N SER A 218 1.10 -1.45 -30.83
CA SER A 218 -0.11 -1.33 -31.64
C SER A 218 -1.00 -2.58 -31.65
N ALA A 219 -0.56 -3.69 -31.05
CA ALA A 219 -1.32 -4.92 -30.89
C ALA A 219 -2.08 -5.01 -29.55
N ASP A 220 -3.17 -5.78 -29.52
CA ASP A 220 -4.05 -5.95 -28.35
C ASP A 220 -3.49 -6.95 -27.32
N ASP A 221 -3.83 -6.74 -26.04
CA ASP A 221 -3.54 -7.62 -24.88
C ASP A 221 -2.05 -7.98 -24.67
N VAL A 222 -1.13 -7.05 -24.97
CA VAL A 222 0.32 -7.31 -24.97
C VAL A 222 0.90 -7.30 -23.55
N THR A 223 1.70 -8.33 -23.24
CA THR A 223 2.56 -8.35 -22.04
C THR A 223 4.03 -8.30 -22.45
N ILE A 224 4.76 -7.30 -21.96
CA ILE A 224 6.21 -7.17 -22.14
C ILE A 224 6.91 -7.59 -20.85
N ARG A 225 7.91 -8.47 -20.97
CA ARG A 225 8.65 -9.04 -19.83
C ARG A 225 10.15 -8.94 -20.01
N TYR A 226 10.83 -8.68 -18.90
CA TYR A 226 12.30 -8.74 -18.81
C TYR A 226 12.96 -7.93 -19.95
N ALA A 227 12.50 -6.69 -20.09
CA ALA A 227 12.90 -5.80 -21.18
C ALA A 227 13.71 -4.60 -20.68
N TRP A 228 14.59 -4.09 -21.53
CA TRP A 228 15.27 -2.82 -21.34
C TRP A 228 14.94 -1.91 -22.53
N ILE A 229 14.25 -0.81 -22.28
CA ILE A 229 14.07 0.26 -23.26
C ILE A 229 14.97 1.40 -22.83
N HIS A 230 15.74 1.96 -23.76
CA HIS A 230 16.48 3.19 -23.51
C HIS A 230 16.35 4.16 -24.69
N ASP A 231 15.72 5.30 -24.42
CA ASP A 231 15.57 6.43 -25.34
C ASP A 231 16.51 7.55 -24.89
N TYR A 232 17.46 7.88 -25.76
CA TYR A 232 18.41 8.98 -25.56
C TYR A 232 18.42 9.96 -26.75
N ASP A 233 17.44 9.87 -27.66
CA ASP A 233 17.29 10.83 -28.78
C ASP A 233 15.96 11.61 -28.72
N GLY A 234 14.94 11.06 -28.06
CA GLY A 234 13.70 11.74 -27.71
C GLY A 234 12.76 11.97 -28.89
N THR A 235 13.01 11.35 -30.03
CA THR A 235 12.36 11.71 -31.31
C THR A 235 10.84 11.51 -31.36
N LEU A 236 10.26 10.72 -30.45
CA LEU A 236 8.81 10.46 -30.38
C LEU A 236 8.07 11.22 -29.27
N GLY A 237 8.77 11.94 -28.38
CA GLY A 237 8.18 12.54 -27.17
C GLY A 237 7.96 11.55 -26.01
N TYR A 238 8.01 10.24 -26.28
CA TYR A 238 7.91 9.18 -25.28
C TYR A 238 8.79 7.97 -25.64
N ALA A 239 9.38 7.31 -24.64
CA ALA A 239 10.19 6.12 -24.83
C ALA A 239 9.35 4.84 -25.03
N VAL A 240 8.22 4.73 -24.33
CA VAL A 240 7.25 3.61 -24.47
C VAL A 240 5.82 4.14 -24.60
N SER A 241 5.04 3.60 -25.53
CA SER A 241 3.64 3.99 -25.72
C SER A 241 2.72 2.90 -26.28
N ASN A 242 1.49 2.82 -25.75
CA ASN A 242 0.34 2.11 -26.34
C ASN A 242 -0.73 3.07 -26.90
N VAL A 243 -0.38 4.34 -27.09
CA VAL A 243 -1.27 5.36 -27.66
C VAL A 243 -1.37 5.14 -29.17
N ALA A 244 -2.55 4.79 -29.67
CA ALA A 244 -2.83 4.89 -31.11
C ALA A 244 -2.70 6.36 -31.55
N SER A 245 -2.02 6.60 -32.66
CA SER A 245 -1.49 7.91 -33.08
C SER A 245 -2.46 9.10 -32.95
N GLN A 246 -2.24 9.98 -31.97
CA GLN A 246 -2.79 11.35 -31.87
C GLN A 246 -4.26 11.48 -32.35
N GLY A 247 -5.14 10.64 -31.78
CA GLY A 247 -6.56 10.56 -32.15
C GLY A 247 -7.37 9.71 -31.16
N GLU A 248 -8.68 9.90 -31.14
CA GLU A 248 -9.56 9.28 -30.15
C GLU A 248 -9.67 7.75 -30.33
N GLY A 249 -9.32 7.01 -29.27
CA GLY A 249 -9.53 5.56 -29.17
C GLY A 249 -9.00 5.02 -27.84
N HIS A 250 -9.61 3.96 -27.31
CA HIS A 250 -9.05 3.27 -26.15
C HIS A 250 -7.69 2.66 -26.53
N GLY A 251 -6.62 3.02 -25.83
CA GLY A 251 -5.31 2.38 -26.01
C GLY A 251 -5.31 0.94 -25.50
N ASN A 252 -4.59 0.07 -26.19
CA ASN A 252 -4.60 -1.38 -25.99
C ASN A 252 -4.05 -1.80 -24.62
N ASP A 253 -4.68 -2.75 -23.94
CA ASP A 253 -4.24 -3.25 -22.62
C ASP A 253 -2.77 -3.70 -22.64
N LEU A 254 -1.87 -2.88 -22.07
CA LEU A 254 -0.42 -3.11 -22.03
C LEU A 254 0.05 -3.46 -20.62
N ARG A 255 0.65 -4.64 -20.47
CA ARG A 255 1.24 -5.09 -19.20
C ARG A 255 2.78 -5.08 -19.28
N LEU A 256 3.44 -4.32 -18.41
CA LEU A 256 4.90 -4.28 -18.28
C LEU A 256 5.32 -4.98 -16.98
N GLU A 257 6.06 -6.09 -17.05
CA GLU A 257 6.56 -6.81 -15.87
C GLU A 257 8.09 -6.91 -15.87
N TRP A 258 8.73 -6.39 -14.82
CA TRP A 258 10.20 -6.33 -14.71
C TRP A 258 10.85 -5.68 -15.94
N VAL A 259 10.30 -4.55 -16.37
CA VAL A 259 10.83 -3.74 -17.46
C VAL A 259 11.64 -2.58 -16.88
N THR A 260 12.81 -2.29 -17.44
CA THR A 260 13.49 -1.00 -17.22
C THR A 260 13.22 -0.11 -18.41
N ILE A 261 12.69 1.09 -18.18
CA ILE A 261 12.62 2.17 -19.17
C ILE A 261 13.54 3.28 -18.71
N ASP A 262 14.54 3.63 -19.52
CA ASP A 262 15.45 4.74 -19.28
C ASP A 262 15.31 5.81 -20.37
N ALA A 263 14.63 6.90 -20.04
CA ALA A 263 14.48 8.11 -20.87
C ALA A 263 15.27 9.29 -20.28
N SER A 264 16.35 9.04 -19.53
CA SER A 264 17.07 10.08 -18.77
C SER A 264 17.87 11.07 -19.60
N GLY A 265 18.08 10.80 -20.90
CA GLY A 265 18.93 11.63 -21.78
C GLY A 265 18.23 12.82 -22.44
N THR A 266 16.92 12.99 -22.24
CA THR A 266 16.01 13.65 -23.18
C THR A 266 14.94 14.49 -22.48
N ASP A 267 14.30 15.41 -23.21
CA ASP A 267 13.03 16.04 -22.81
C ASP A 267 11.86 15.13 -23.26
N THR A 268 11.85 13.87 -22.76
CA THR A 268 10.80 12.89 -23.08
C THR A 268 10.27 12.15 -21.86
N LYS A 269 9.02 11.71 -22.00
CA LYS A 269 8.27 10.94 -21.01
C LYS A 269 8.67 9.47 -21.10
N ALA A 270 8.99 8.79 -20.00
CA ALA A 270 9.41 7.39 -20.11
C ALA A 270 8.25 6.47 -20.57
N PHE A 271 7.04 6.70 -20.08
CA PHE A 271 5.85 5.96 -20.51
C PHE A 271 4.65 6.89 -20.78
N ALA A 272 3.97 6.68 -21.91
CA ALA A 272 2.69 7.30 -22.22
C ALA A 272 1.61 6.23 -22.53
N GLY A 273 0.41 6.31 -21.93
CA GLY A 273 -0.61 5.30 -22.22
C GLY A 273 -1.99 5.44 -21.58
N TRP A 274 -2.93 4.62 -22.09
CA TRP A 274 -4.35 4.61 -21.69
C TRP A 274 -4.67 3.48 -20.71
N ASN A 275 -4.76 2.24 -21.20
CA ASN A 275 -4.95 1.04 -20.37
C ASN A 275 -3.60 0.37 -20.10
N PHE A 276 -3.16 0.31 -18.85
CA PHE A 276 -1.87 -0.29 -18.52
C PHE A 276 -1.78 -0.93 -17.13
N THR A 277 -0.87 -1.89 -17.02
CA THR A 277 -0.43 -2.47 -15.74
C THR A 277 1.10 -2.56 -15.70
N ILE A 278 1.72 -1.78 -14.83
CA ILE A 278 3.18 -1.75 -14.62
C ILE A 278 3.48 -2.43 -13.28
N HIS A 279 4.26 -3.51 -13.32
CA HIS A 279 4.55 -4.35 -12.15
C HIS A 279 6.06 -4.65 -12.03
N ARG A 280 6.64 -4.36 -10.86
CA ARG A 280 8.07 -4.62 -10.56
C ARG A 280 9.05 -3.99 -11.56
N SER A 281 8.64 -2.92 -12.22
CA SER A 281 9.42 -2.24 -13.24
C SER A 281 10.22 -1.06 -12.66
N GLU A 282 11.16 -0.56 -13.44
CA GLU A 282 11.95 0.65 -13.15
C GLU A 282 11.74 1.64 -14.29
N ILE A 283 11.37 2.87 -13.97
CA ILE A 283 10.90 3.86 -14.93
C ILE A 283 11.60 5.20 -14.66
N ILE A 284 12.48 5.61 -15.58
CA ILE A 284 13.33 6.80 -15.46
C ILE A 284 12.91 7.82 -16.51
N GLY A 285 12.18 8.86 -16.10
CA GLY A 285 11.76 9.96 -16.98
C GLY A 285 12.82 11.06 -17.06
N GLY A 286 13.14 11.53 -18.26
CA GLY A 286 13.89 12.78 -18.45
C GLY A 286 13.00 14.00 -18.21
N GLU A 287 11.78 13.93 -18.74
CA GLU A 287 10.63 14.76 -18.35
C GLU A 287 9.75 13.95 -17.35
N ASP A 288 8.55 13.51 -17.73
CA ASP A 288 7.69 12.71 -16.86
C ASP A 288 8.12 11.24 -16.77
N GLY A 289 7.92 10.62 -15.60
CA GLY A 289 8.06 9.17 -15.44
C GLY A 289 6.94 8.40 -16.16
N ILE A 290 5.69 8.64 -15.76
CA ILE A 290 4.50 8.00 -16.34
C ILE A 290 3.46 9.07 -16.63
N HIS A 291 2.98 9.16 -17.88
CA HIS A 291 1.98 10.14 -18.28
C HIS A 291 0.75 9.48 -18.92
N MET A 292 -0.40 9.59 -18.26
CA MET A 292 -1.70 9.17 -18.77
C MET A 292 -2.42 10.37 -19.43
N THR A 293 -2.02 10.71 -20.67
CA THR A 293 -2.44 11.94 -21.37
C THR A 293 -3.74 11.75 -22.15
N HIS A 294 -4.52 12.83 -22.21
CA HIS A 294 -5.22 13.17 -23.44
C HIS A 294 -5.05 14.67 -23.76
N ASP A 295 -4.32 15.00 -24.83
CA ASP A 295 -3.88 16.37 -25.13
C ASP A 295 -5.02 17.39 -25.36
N GLN A 296 -6.21 16.99 -25.82
CA GLN A 296 -7.37 17.89 -26.00
C GLN A 296 -8.74 17.29 -25.61
N LEU A 297 -9.03 17.28 -24.30
CA LEU A 297 -10.30 16.93 -23.63
C LEU A 297 -10.60 15.42 -23.50
N ALA A 298 -10.72 14.93 -22.26
CA ALA A 298 -11.05 13.54 -21.97
C ALA A 298 -12.44 13.13 -22.49
N THR A 299 -12.50 12.00 -23.21
CA THR A 299 -13.73 11.41 -23.79
C THR A 299 -14.02 9.97 -23.35
N SER A 300 -13.11 9.31 -22.64
CA SER A 300 -13.26 7.94 -22.12
C SER A 300 -13.42 7.92 -20.59
N ASP A 301 -14.49 7.27 -20.12
CA ASP A 301 -14.71 6.94 -18.69
C ASP A 301 -14.12 5.56 -18.32
N ASN A 302 -13.49 4.84 -19.26
CA ASN A 302 -13.11 3.43 -19.14
C ASN A 302 -11.61 3.19 -18.89
N ASP A 303 -10.75 4.21 -19.04
CA ASP A 303 -9.30 4.04 -19.03
C ASP A 303 -8.78 3.61 -17.64
N TYR A 304 -7.66 2.89 -17.57
CA TYR A 304 -7.09 2.51 -16.28
C TYR A 304 -5.55 2.39 -16.26
N GLY A 305 -4.95 2.95 -15.21
CA GLY A 305 -3.54 2.74 -14.87
C GLY A 305 -3.38 1.97 -13.56
N ILE A 306 -2.71 0.81 -13.60
CA ILE A 306 -2.29 0.07 -12.40
C ILE A 306 -0.77 0.08 -12.31
N ILE A 307 -0.23 0.57 -11.20
CA ILE A 307 1.21 0.64 -10.91
C ILE A 307 1.43 -0.06 -9.58
N THR A 308 2.29 -1.09 -9.56
CA THR A 308 2.50 -1.89 -8.34
C THR A 308 3.93 -2.42 -8.21
N GLU A 309 4.48 -2.41 -6.98
CA GLU A 309 5.84 -2.88 -6.67
C GLU A 309 6.95 -2.23 -7.54
N THR A 310 6.71 -1.03 -8.06
CA THR A 310 7.48 -0.38 -9.14
C THR A 310 8.28 0.80 -8.61
N PHE A 311 9.46 1.06 -9.19
CA PHE A 311 10.24 2.27 -8.93
C PHE A 311 10.09 3.23 -10.11
N VAL A 312 9.67 4.46 -9.84
CA VAL A 312 9.51 5.53 -10.83
C VAL A 312 10.27 6.75 -10.33
N HIS A 313 11.08 7.36 -11.20
CA HIS A 313 11.73 8.63 -10.90
C HIS A 313 11.86 9.51 -12.15
N SER A 314 11.44 10.77 -12.03
CA SER A 314 11.77 11.81 -13.02
C SER A 314 13.16 12.39 -12.74
N GLN A 315 13.73 13.10 -13.71
CA GLN A 315 15.00 13.81 -13.57
C GLN A 315 14.80 15.34 -13.56
N THR A 316 15.90 16.07 -13.41
CA THR A 316 15.89 17.54 -13.32
C THR A 316 15.88 18.15 -14.73
N HIS A 317 14.70 18.47 -15.26
CA HIS A 317 14.60 19.13 -16.56
C HIS A 317 14.84 20.66 -16.49
N ALA A 318 14.73 21.36 -17.62
CA ALA A 318 15.10 22.76 -17.78
C ALA A 318 14.27 23.73 -16.91
N PRO A 319 14.87 24.83 -16.39
CA PRO A 319 14.17 25.75 -15.50
C PRO A 319 12.93 26.40 -16.14
N GLY A 320 11.74 26.12 -15.57
CA GLY A 320 10.46 26.63 -16.05
C GLY A 320 9.50 25.56 -16.59
N GLN A 321 9.95 24.31 -16.75
CA GLN A 321 9.10 23.14 -17.05
C GLN A 321 8.70 22.40 -15.76
N HIS A 322 7.59 21.67 -15.84
CA HIS A 322 7.15 20.69 -14.84
C HIS A 322 7.68 19.31 -15.26
N SER A 323 8.08 18.44 -14.32
CA SER A 323 8.53 17.07 -14.63
C SER A 323 8.10 16.12 -13.51
N ASP A 324 6.98 15.42 -13.73
CA ASP A 324 6.30 14.67 -12.67
C ASP A 324 6.72 13.21 -12.65
N THR A 325 6.74 12.59 -11.46
CA THR A 325 6.93 11.13 -11.40
C THR A 325 5.75 10.40 -12.05
N ILE A 326 4.52 10.90 -11.84
CA ILE A 326 3.29 10.43 -12.49
C ILE A 326 2.40 11.65 -12.80
N GLN A 327 1.96 11.80 -14.05
CA GLN A 327 1.08 12.88 -14.53
C GLN A 327 -0.17 12.28 -15.22
N ILE A 328 -1.38 12.82 -14.93
CA ILE A 328 -2.65 12.23 -15.41
C ILE A 328 -3.65 13.29 -15.85
N TRP A 329 -4.17 13.12 -17.07
CA TRP A 329 -5.31 13.82 -17.67
C TRP A 329 -6.25 12.82 -18.39
N SER A 330 -6.95 11.98 -17.63
CA SER A 330 -8.02 11.10 -18.12
C SER A 330 -9.14 11.01 -17.07
N ARG A 331 -10.38 10.69 -17.49
CA ARG A 331 -11.51 10.37 -16.59
C ARG A 331 -11.50 8.94 -16.07
N GLY A 332 -10.50 8.15 -16.46
CA GLY A 332 -10.27 6.79 -16.00
C GLY A 332 -9.94 6.66 -14.51
N THR A 333 -9.37 5.51 -14.17
CA THR A 333 -8.99 5.14 -12.80
C THR A 333 -7.49 4.93 -12.65
N LEU A 334 -6.94 5.26 -11.47
CA LEU A 334 -5.55 4.99 -11.13
C LEU A 334 -5.46 4.15 -9.86
N THR A 335 -4.57 3.15 -9.85
CA THR A 335 -4.13 2.49 -8.61
C THR A 335 -2.60 2.45 -8.57
N VAL A 336 -1.99 3.19 -7.65
CA VAL A 336 -0.55 3.13 -7.34
C VAL A 336 -0.38 2.47 -5.97
N THR A 337 0.30 1.32 -5.94
CA THR A 337 0.47 0.55 -4.71
C THR A 337 1.88 0.01 -4.50
N ASP A 338 2.32 -0.07 -3.24
CA ASP A 338 3.58 -0.72 -2.87
C ASP A 338 4.79 -0.23 -3.72
N SER A 339 4.79 1.04 -4.15
CA SER A 339 5.73 1.58 -5.13
C SER A 339 6.60 2.70 -4.55
N ARG A 340 7.70 3.02 -5.24
CA ARG A 340 8.62 4.11 -4.87
C ARG A 340 8.58 5.18 -5.95
N LEU A 341 8.27 6.41 -5.57
CA LEU A 341 8.13 7.56 -6.46
C LEU A 341 9.10 8.66 -6.02
N ILE A 342 9.91 9.20 -6.95
CA ILE A 342 10.85 10.29 -6.70
C ILE A 342 10.69 11.39 -7.76
N ALA A 343 10.41 12.61 -7.33
CA ALA A 343 10.42 13.82 -8.14
C ALA A 343 11.51 14.78 -7.61
N PRO A 344 12.73 14.79 -8.17
CA PRO A 344 13.82 15.61 -7.66
C PRO A 344 13.58 17.11 -7.83
N TYR A 345 14.33 17.88 -7.06
CA TYR A 345 14.14 19.30 -6.74
C TYR A 345 13.91 20.24 -7.95
N HIS A 346 12.69 20.77 -8.09
CA HIS A 346 12.41 22.08 -8.70
C HIS A 346 11.02 22.59 -8.29
N ASP A 347 10.77 23.90 -8.45
CA ASP A 347 9.58 24.63 -7.96
C ASP A 347 8.26 24.28 -8.71
N GLN A 348 8.24 23.20 -9.48
CA GLN A 348 7.15 22.83 -10.39
C GLN A 348 6.83 21.32 -10.40
N ASN A 349 7.65 20.46 -9.79
CA ASN A 349 7.51 19.00 -9.94
C ASN A 349 6.52 18.38 -8.93
N ALA A 350 5.70 17.44 -9.38
CA ALA A 350 4.84 16.61 -8.55
C ALA A 350 5.34 15.15 -8.49
N THR A 351 5.26 14.54 -7.30
CA THR A 351 5.43 13.09 -7.17
C THR A 351 4.19 12.33 -7.68
N LEU A 352 3.03 12.99 -7.69
CA LEU A 352 1.84 12.60 -8.46
C LEU A 352 0.98 13.84 -8.73
N GLN A 353 0.74 14.15 -10.00
CA GLN A 353 -0.26 15.11 -10.45
C GLN A 353 -1.39 14.38 -11.16
N ALA A 354 -2.64 14.67 -10.78
CA ALA A 354 -3.80 14.13 -11.47
C ALA A 354 -4.93 15.14 -11.62
N SER A 355 -5.54 15.14 -12.80
CA SER A 355 -6.68 15.99 -13.18
C SER A 355 -7.77 15.13 -13.81
N ASP A 356 -9.04 15.51 -13.62
CA ASP A 356 -10.27 14.87 -14.11
C ASP A 356 -10.48 13.36 -13.81
N ALA A 357 -9.51 12.68 -13.20
CA ALA A 357 -9.58 11.26 -12.84
C ALA A 357 -10.70 10.96 -11.84
N ARG A 358 -11.49 9.92 -12.16
CA ARG A 358 -12.71 9.52 -11.44
C ARG A 358 -12.40 8.89 -10.09
N GLU A 359 -11.41 8.01 -10.03
CA GLU A 359 -11.04 7.28 -8.81
C GLU A 359 -9.54 7.02 -8.80
N ILE A 360 -8.86 7.46 -7.74
CA ILE A 360 -7.42 7.30 -7.54
C ILE A 360 -7.19 6.58 -6.23
N THR A 361 -6.51 5.45 -6.26
CA THR A 361 -5.97 4.78 -5.06
C THR A 361 -4.45 4.95 -5.02
N VAL A 362 -3.94 5.49 -3.91
CA VAL A 362 -2.50 5.60 -3.61
C VAL A 362 -2.27 4.95 -2.25
N ALA A 363 -1.69 3.75 -2.19
CA ALA A 363 -1.48 3.08 -0.91
C ALA A 363 -0.14 2.32 -0.77
N ARG A 364 0.48 2.43 0.43
CA ARG A 364 1.76 1.77 0.77
C ARG A 364 2.97 2.24 -0.07
N ASN A 365 2.92 3.47 -0.58
CA ASN A 365 3.97 4.04 -1.43
C ASN A 365 4.93 4.95 -0.67
N TYR A 366 6.20 4.95 -1.08
CA TYR A 366 7.18 5.99 -0.69
C TYR A 366 7.16 7.10 -1.74
N LEU A 367 6.87 8.32 -1.32
CA LEU A 367 6.90 9.52 -2.16
C LEU A 367 7.98 10.46 -1.63
N PHE A 368 8.92 10.89 -2.49
CA PHE A 368 9.96 11.85 -2.12
C PHE A 368 10.11 13.00 -3.13
N GLY A 369 10.17 14.21 -2.60
CA GLY A 369 10.46 15.44 -3.35
C GLY A 369 9.21 16.23 -3.68
N GLY A 370 8.75 16.16 -4.93
CA GLY A 370 7.64 16.93 -5.48
C GLY A 370 6.27 16.72 -4.81
N ALA A 371 5.33 17.63 -5.06
CA ALA A 371 4.02 17.67 -4.42
C ALA A 371 3.10 16.46 -4.74
N LEU A 372 2.05 16.28 -3.93
CA LEU A 372 0.87 15.48 -4.32
C LEU A 372 -0.22 16.49 -4.71
N ILE A 373 -0.60 16.51 -5.99
CA ILE A 373 -1.48 17.52 -6.58
C ILE A 373 -2.71 16.83 -7.19
N TYR A 374 -3.91 17.23 -6.75
CA TYR A 374 -5.17 16.81 -7.36
C TYR A 374 -5.94 18.04 -7.88
N ASN A 375 -6.04 18.15 -9.21
CA ASN A 375 -6.60 19.29 -9.94
C ASN A 375 -7.80 18.84 -10.82
N GLY A 376 -8.74 18.07 -10.26
CA GLY A 376 -9.89 17.52 -11.01
C GLY A 376 -11.23 18.17 -10.66
N ALA A 377 -12.00 18.56 -11.68
CA ALA A 377 -13.38 19.00 -11.54
C ALA A 377 -14.20 18.55 -12.76
N PRO A 378 -15.23 17.67 -12.63
CA PRO A 378 -15.93 17.30 -11.39
C PRO A 378 -15.14 16.40 -10.45
N ALA A 379 -15.57 16.36 -9.18
CA ALA A 379 -14.89 15.64 -8.12
C ALA A 379 -14.89 14.11 -8.33
N GLY A 380 -13.72 13.57 -8.66
CA GLY A 380 -13.40 12.16 -8.43
C GLY A 380 -13.09 11.89 -6.95
N THR A 381 -12.75 10.63 -6.64
CA THR A 381 -12.42 10.20 -5.27
C THR A 381 -10.94 9.81 -5.15
N LEU A 382 -10.23 10.41 -4.20
CA LEU A 382 -8.88 9.98 -3.79
C LEU A 382 -8.96 9.06 -2.56
N HIS A 383 -8.30 7.92 -2.63
CA HIS A 383 -8.10 6.96 -1.54
C HIS A 383 -6.61 6.90 -1.22
N SER A 384 -6.18 7.54 -0.11
CA SER A 384 -4.77 7.65 0.29
C SER A 384 -4.55 7.03 1.67
N HIS A 385 -3.80 5.93 1.76
CA HIS A 385 -3.52 5.29 3.05
C HIS A 385 -2.16 4.57 3.09
N ASP A 386 -1.59 4.44 4.29
CA ASP A 386 -0.31 3.75 4.55
C ASP A 386 0.90 4.26 3.71
N ASN A 387 0.86 5.49 3.17
CA ASN A 387 1.97 6.08 2.42
C ASN A 387 2.97 6.77 3.37
N LEU A 388 4.26 6.83 3.00
CA LEU A 388 5.23 7.79 3.56
C LEU A 388 5.52 8.85 2.50
N ILE A 389 5.30 10.12 2.85
CA ILE A 389 5.57 11.25 1.96
C ILE A 389 6.60 12.16 2.65
N ALA A 390 7.70 12.42 1.95
CA ALA A 390 8.80 13.26 2.39
C ALA A 390 9.02 14.39 1.38
N TYR A 391 8.92 15.64 1.85
CA TYR A 391 9.03 16.84 1.02
C TYR A 391 10.35 17.55 1.27
N ASP A 392 10.96 18.07 0.19
CA ASP A 392 12.17 18.91 0.22
C ASP A 392 11.90 20.25 -0.49
N SER A 393 10.73 20.85 -0.24
CA SER A 393 10.33 22.15 -0.79
C SER A 393 9.67 23.02 0.26
N SER A 394 9.85 24.34 0.15
CA SER A 394 9.20 25.35 0.99
C SER A 394 7.92 25.95 0.36
N LEU A 395 7.59 25.56 -0.87
CA LEU A 395 6.52 26.14 -1.68
C LEU A 395 5.28 25.25 -1.80
N TYR A 396 5.44 23.93 -1.77
CA TYR A 396 4.34 22.98 -1.97
C TYR A 396 4.31 21.87 -0.90
N GLY A 397 3.10 21.57 -0.44
CA GLY A 397 2.77 20.36 0.33
C GLY A 397 1.66 19.57 -0.35
N VAL A 398 0.92 18.73 0.40
CA VAL A 398 -0.33 18.13 -0.10
C VAL A 398 -1.33 19.25 -0.41
N TYR A 399 -1.72 19.41 -1.66
CA TYR A 399 -2.72 20.41 -2.07
C TYR A 399 -3.99 19.70 -2.57
N TYR A 400 -5.10 19.90 -1.85
CA TYR A 400 -6.40 19.30 -2.15
C TYR A 400 -7.48 20.40 -2.15
N PRO A 401 -7.98 20.83 -3.32
CA PRO A 401 -8.86 22.00 -3.43
C PRO A 401 -10.36 21.67 -3.43
N ASP A 402 -10.88 20.88 -2.49
CA ASP A 402 -12.33 20.86 -2.20
C ASP A 402 -12.68 20.44 -0.76
N ALA A 403 -13.93 20.68 -0.34
CA ALA A 403 -14.35 20.80 1.06
C ALA A 403 -15.04 19.56 1.71
N ASP A 404 -15.26 18.47 0.96
CA ASP A 404 -16.18 17.37 1.37
C ASP A 404 -15.50 16.03 1.76
N THR A 405 -14.17 15.96 1.87
CA THR A 405 -13.41 14.69 2.01
C THR A 405 -13.18 14.15 3.43
N ASP A 406 -13.68 14.82 4.48
CA ASP A 406 -13.45 14.47 5.90
C ASP A 406 -13.95 13.06 6.31
N ALA A 407 -15.12 12.65 5.81
CA ALA A 407 -16.05 11.78 6.53
C ALA A 407 -15.68 10.28 6.65
N ARG A 408 -14.43 9.87 6.33
CA ARG A 408 -13.98 8.45 6.39
C ARG A 408 -12.71 8.18 7.19
N GLY A 409 -11.97 9.22 7.60
CA GLY A 409 -10.87 9.08 8.56
C GLY A 409 -9.59 8.43 8.02
N ASP A 410 -9.17 8.78 6.80
CA ASP A 410 -7.89 8.37 6.24
C ASP A 410 -6.71 8.89 7.10
N LEU A 411 -5.74 8.01 7.38
CA LEU A 411 -4.66 8.30 8.33
C LEU A 411 -3.47 9.00 7.64
N TRP A 412 -3.56 10.32 7.54
CA TRP A 412 -2.45 11.16 7.08
C TRP A 412 -1.32 11.19 8.11
N TRP A 413 -0.18 10.57 7.79
CA TRP A 413 1.12 10.80 8.47
C TRP A 413 2.02 11.62 7.54
N SER A 414 1.70 12.91 7.39
CA SER A 414 2.69 13.87 6.90
C SER A 414 3.68 14.20 8.02
N TRP A 415 4.95 14.36 7.67
CA TRP A 415 6.00 14.79 8.59
C TRP A 415 6.64 16.06 8.03
N GLN A 416 6.97 17.02 8.90
CA GLN A 416 7.47 18.33 8.52
C GLN A 416 8.65 18.75 9.41
N GLY A 417 9.80 18.98 8.78
CA GLY A 417 11.10 19.25 9.40
C GLY A 417 12.23 18.83 8.46
N ASP A 418 13.46 18.73 8.94
CA ASP A 418 14.61 18.28 8.16
C ASP A 418 14.83 16.76 8.32
N ILE A 419 14.55 15.93 7.31
CA ILE A 419 14.98 14.52 7.34
C ILE A 419 16.47 14.48 7.01
N PRO A 420 17.37 14.00 7.90
CA PRO A 420 18.75 13.77 7.53
C PRO A 420 18.81 12.58 6.57
N LEU A 421 19.00 12.85 5.27
CA LEU A 421 19.05 11.81 4.22
C LEU A 421 20.35 11.00 4.19
N ALA A 422 21.28 11.29 5.11
CA ALA A 422 22.53 10.55 5.28
C ALA A 422 22.95 10.50 6.76
N GLN A 423 23.67 9.44 7.10
CA GLN A 423 24.43 9.33 8.35
C GLN A 423 25.56 10.39 8.38
N PRO A 424 26.15 10.69 9.56
CA PRO A 424 27.21 11.71 9.67
C PRO A 424 28.51 11.45 8.88
N ASP A 425 28.65 10.30 8.23
CA ASP A 425 29.75 9.94 7.34
C ASP A 425 29.41 10.07 5.84
N GLY A 426 28.18 10.45 5.50
CA GLY A 426 27.68 10.59 4.12
C GLY A 426 27.08 9.31 3.52
N THR A 427 26.96 8.22 4.27
CA THR A 427 26.23 7.03 3.82
C THR A 427 24.70 7.23 3.93
N PRO A 428 23.88 6.67 3.01
CA PRO A 428 22.43 6.62 3.18
C PRO A 428 22.02 5.87 4.47
N TYR A 429 20.80 6.12 4.93
CA TYR A 429 20.13 5.36 6.00
C TYR A 429 19.48 4.08 5.47
#